data_AF-A0A7V9QB82-F1
#
_entry.id   AF-A0A7V9QB82-F1
#
_cell.length_a   1.000
_cell.length_b   1.000
_cell.length_c   1.000
_cell.angle_alpha   90.00
_cell.angle_beta   90.00
_cell.angle_gamma   90.00
#
_symmetry.space_group_name_H-M   'P 1'
#
loop_
_entity.id
_entity.type
_entity.pdbx_description
1 polymer ?
#
loop_
_entity_poly.entity_id
_entity_poly.type
_entity_poly.pdbx_seq_one_letter_code
_entity_poly.pdbx_strand_id
1 'polypeptide(L)'
;MVSREERSGFGVARLLFALGAVLILTSIFLTALFALTGSDLTDARDDLALWAFALSGIFCLVCWWRERSKMIESSKELEDELQEKERLEAELAHSRKEAKEEHSRAEKSLRAEKSLRDGRDRAEKELGRERYLRSRSEQAHRSVEQWRSQLHSEMMRLYGERGLLADGHDIPTMVLGLVMELVGAKKGILLSSGGSEDESFGLLAHEGFENDPTRSALVRRFAGEVMERDGAIREAHPTLGDDGSPADDEIENLLAIPVFIRDEFDGVVVCANNPDGFEDYEDEVLLAVGDHAGAVLQNSRLQSDLKNSYLTTVGVLAEAMAVKEPSLRGRSDDVAGYVLELADHFELSPQRRETLIFGSLLHDVGKIGISESILLKPAALTPEERTIVELHPRIGYHLVRRVPALRATAPAILHHHERYDGDGYPSGLRGEEIPLESRIISVADSFSAMVTDRP
;
A
#
# COMPACT_ATOMS: atom_id res chain seq x y z
N MET A 1 -78.08 19.40 7.76
CA MET A 1 -79.43 19.06 7.25
C MET A 1 -80.42 19.44 8.33
N VAL A 2 -80.94 20.66 8.27
CA VAL A 2 -82.01 21.14 9.17
C VAL A 2 -83.32 20.55 8.63
N SER A 3 -83.97 19.72 9.44
CA SER A 3 -85.11 18.91 9.00
C SER A 3 -86.33 19.78 8.73
N ARG A 4 -87.13 19.29 7.77
CA ARG A 4 -88.32 19.93 7.21
C ARG A 4 -89.50 20.00 8.20
N GLU A 5 -89.32 19.53 9.43
CA GLU A 5 -90.37 19.42 10.46
C GLU A 5 -90.56 20.68 11.31
N GLU A 6 -89.52 21.47 11.57
CA GLU A 6 -89.63 22.70 12.38
C GLU A 6 -90.42 23.83 11.69
N ARG A 7 -90.52 23.81 10.36
CA ARG A 7 -91.34 24.79 9.61
C ARG A 7 -92.84 24.53 9.73
N SER A 8 -93.27 23.35 10.20
CA SER A 8 -94.70 23.02 10.31
C SER A 8 -95.34 23.52 11.62
N GLY A 9 -94.60 23.53 12.73
CA GLY A 9 -95.10 24.00 14.04
C GLY A 9 -95.34 25.51 14.10
N PHE A 10 -94.52 26.30 13.41
CA PHE A 10 -94.68 27.76 13.35
C PHE A 10 -95.94 28.20 12.59
N GLY A 11 -96.43 27.38 11.66
CA GLY A 11 -97.65 27.64 10.89
C GLY A 11 -98.92 27.48 11.73
N VAL A 12 -98.98 26.44 12.55
CA VAL A 12 -100.16 26.14 13.39
C VAL A 12 -100.31 27.16 14.52
N ALA A 13 -99.21 27.59 15.14
CA ALA A 13 -99.23 28.62 16.18
C ALA A 13 -99.68 29.99 15.66
N ARG A 14 -99.26 30.38 14.44
CA ARG A 14 -99.73 31.62 13.79
C ARG A 14 -101.20 31.58 13.39
N LEU A 15 -101.69 30.41 12.96
CA LEU A 15 -103.10 30.22 12.60
C LEU A 15 -104.03 30.37 13.82
N LEU A 16 -103.62 29.80 14.96
CA LEU A 16 -104.34 29.93 16.22
C LEU A 16 -104.32 31.37 16.76
N PHE A 17 -103.22 32.10 16.56
CA PHE A 17 -103.13 33.52 16.92
C PHE A 17 -104.08 34.40 16.09
N ALA A 18 -104.18 34.14 14.79
CA ALA A 18 -105.10 34.84 13.90
C ALA A 18 -106.58 34.59 14.25
N LEU A 19 -106.94 33.34 14.58
CA LEU A 19 -108.30 32.98 15.02
C LEU A 19 -108.68 33.62 16.36
N GLY A 20 -107.76 33.69 17.32
CA GLY A 20 -107.97 34.38 18.59
C GLY A 20 -108.19 35.89 18.43
N ALA A 21 -107.42 36.54 17.57
CA ALA A 21 -107.56 37.97 17.29
C ALA A 21 -108.91 38.32 16.62
N VAL A 22 -109.40 37.46 15.72
CA VAL A 22 -110.71 37.61 15.06
C VAL A 22 -111.88 37.50 16.04
N LEU A 23 -111.81 36.58 17.01
CA LEU A 23 -112.83 36.43 18.06
C LEU A 23 -112.90 37.63 19.01
N ILE A 24 -111.74 38.22 19.35
CA ILE A 24 -111.69 39.43 20.20
C ILE A 24 -112.24 40.64 19.44
N LEU A 25 -111.87 40.82 18.17
CA LEU A 25 -112.37 41.93 17.35
C LEU A 25 -113.88 41.82 17.07
N THR A 26 -114.41 40.61 16.85
CA THR A 26 -115.85 40.40 16.69
C THR A 26 -116.61 40.65 17.99
N SER A 27 -116.04 40.30 19.14
CA SER A 27 -116.60 40.67 20.45
C SER A 27 -116.66 42.19 20.63
N ILE A 28 -115.57 42.91 20.36
CA ILE A 28 -115.55 44.39 20.47
C ILE A 28 -116.56 45.04 19.52
N PHE A 29 -116.70 44.51 18.30
CA PHE A 29 -117.66 45.00 17.30
C PHE A 29 -119.12 44.78 17.74
N LEU A 30 -119.45 43.62 18.30
CA LEU A 30 -120.79 43.32 18.84
C LEU A 30 -121.12 44.22 20.04
N THR A 31 -120.17 44.46 20.96
CA THR A 31 -120.37 45.37 22.09
C THR A 31 -120.56 46.82 21.63
N ALA A 32 -119.85 47.26 20.57
CA ALA A 32 -120.02 48.59 19.99
C ALA A 32 -121.34 48.76 19.22
N LEU A 33 -121.82 47.71 18.54
CA LEU A 33 -123.14 47.71 17.87
C LEU A 33 -124.30 47.82 18.89
N PHE A 34 -124.12 47.16 20.04
CA PHE A 34 -125.09 47.19 21.15
C PHE A 34 -125.13 48.58 21.83
N ALA A 35 -124.02 49.30 21.88
CA ALA A 35 -123.97 50.66 22.44
C ALA A 35 -124.62 51.73 21.54
N LEU A 36 -124.76 51.48 20.23
CA LEU A 36 -125.36 52.42 19.26
C LEU A 36 -126.88 52.25 19.11
N THR A 37 -127.44 51.11 19.54
CA THR A 37 -128.87 50.81 19.48
C THR A 37 -129.51 51.11 20.83
N GLY A 38 -129.65 52.40 21.12
CA GLY A 38 -130.32 52.89 22.34
C GLY A 38 -131.72 52.28 22.47
N SER A 39 -131.86 51.33 23.38
CA SER A 39 -133.13 50.85 23.89
C SER A 39 -132.98 50.46 25.35
N ASP A 40 -134.00 50.86 26.09
CA ASP A 40 -134.09 50.95 27.53
C ASP A 40 -134.67 49.65 28.12
N LEU A 41 -134.45 49.49 29.43
CA LEU A 41 -135.14 48.62 30.38
C LEU A 41 -134.76 47.12 30.49
N THR A 42 -134.04 46.84 31.57
CA THR A 42 -134.48 45.95 32.68
C THR A 42 -135.35 44.72 32.34
N ASP A 43 -134.73 43.55 32.24
CA ASP A 43 -135.26 42.33 32.88
C ASP A 43 -134.14 41.28 33.13
N ALA A 44 -134.22 40.59 34.27
CA ALA A 44 -133.13 39.84 34.91
C ALA A 44 -132.88 38.43 34.32
N ARG A 45 -132.53 38.34 33.02
CA ARG A 45 -132.18 37.06 32.36
C ARG A 45 -130.89 37.04 31.53
N ASP A 46 -130.16 38.15 31.39
CA ASP A 46 -128.98 38.23 30.50
C ASP A 46 -127.60 38.16 31.20
N ASP A 47 -127.54 38.01 32.53
CA ASP A 47 -126.25 37.97 33.25
C ASP A 47 -125.46 36.66 33.07
N LEU A 48 -126.08 35.53 32.69
CA LEU A 48 -125.38 34.24 32.65
C LEU A 48 -124.38 34.12 31.47
N ALA A 49 -124.65 34.81 30.35
CA ALA A 49 -123.79 34.76 29.17
C ALA A 49 -122.47 35.51 29.39
N LEU A 50 -122.52 36.68 30.04
CA LEU A 50 -121.32 37.48 30.32
C LEU A 50 -120.33 36.74 31.23
N TRP A 51 -120.83 36.07 32.27
CA TRP A 51 -120.00 35.27 33.18
C TRP A 51 -119.43 34.01 32.51
N ALA A 52 -120.18 33.36 31.62
CA ALA A 52 -119.68 32.22 30.84
C ALA A 52 -118.53 32.62 29.89
N PHE A 53 -118.60 33.79 29.27
CA PHE A 53 -117.51 34.32 28.43
C PHE A 53 -116.29 34.72 29.25
N ALA A 54 -116.47 35.35 30.41
CA ALA A 54 -115.37 35.72 31.29
C ALA A 54 -114.62 34.47 31.83
N LEU A 55 -115.34 33.43 32.24
CA LEU A 55 -114.76 32.16 32.69
C LEU A 55 -114.04 31.41 31.57
N SER A 56 -114.59 31.43 30.34
CA SER A 56 -113.93 30.88 29.15
C SER A 56 -112.61 31.60 28.82
N GLY A 57 -112.60 32.94 28.91
CA GLY A 57 -111.40 33.75 28.72
C GLY A 57 -110.30 33.44 29.75
N ILE A 58 -110.67 33.29 31.03
CA ILE A 58 -109.74 32.92 32.10
C ILE A 58 -109.20 31.49 31.87
N PHE A 59 -110.05 30.54 31.48
CA PHE A 59 -109.63 29.17 31.19
C PHE A 59 -108.63 29.10 30.02
N CYS A 60 -108.87 29.87 28.95
CA CYS A 60 -107.93 29.99 27.82
C CYS A 60 -106.59 30.61 28.24
N LEU A 61 -106.60 31.63 29.10
CA LEU A 61 -105.38 32.25 29.65
C LEU A 61 -104.57 31.28 30.51
N VAL A 62 -105.23 30.48 31.36
CA VAL A 62 -104.59 29.47 32.20
C VAL A 62 -104.00 28.35 31.35
N CYS A 63 -104.74 27.86 30.35
CA CYS A 63 -104.25 26.86 29.40
C CYS A 63 -103.05 27.38 28.59
N TRP A 64 -103.12 28.61 28.08
CA TRP A 64 -102.01 29.26 27.38
C TRP A 64 -100.78 29.42 28.26
N TRP A 65 -100.96 29.87 29.52
CA TRP A 65 -99.85 30.03 30.45
C TRP A 65 -99.19 28.70 30.79
N ARG A 66 -99.97 27.62 30.94
CA ARG A 66 -99.47 26.26 31.17
C ARG A 66 -98.72 25.69 29.97
N GLU A 67 -99.22 25.91 28.75
CA GLU A 67 -98.53 25.50 27.52
C GLU A 67 -97.21 26.27 27.32
N ARG A 68 -97.23 27.58 27.60
CA ARG A 68 -96.07 28.47 27.47
C ARG A 68 -94.99 28.19 28.50
N SER A 69 -95.36 27.83 29.74
CA SER A 69 -94.39 27.44 30.77
C SER A 69 -93.68 26.14 30.42
N LYS A 70 -94.40 25.13 29.89
CA LYS A 70 -93.78 23.90 29.36
C LYS A 70 -92.81 24.15 28.20
N MET A 71 -93.15 25.05 27.28
CA MET A 71 -92.22 25.40 26.20
C MET A 71 -90.97 26.12 26.69
N ILE A 72 -91.07 26.98 27.71
CA ILE A 72 -89.90 27.66 28.29
C ILE A 72 -88.99 26.66 29.02
N GLU A 73 -89.57 25.68 29.71
CA GLU A 73 -88.81 24.64 30.42
C GLU A 73 -88.09 23.71 29.44
N SER A 74 -88.78 23.23 28.40
CA SER A 74 -88.16 22.43 27.33
C SER A 74 -87.12 23.23 26.52
N SER A 75 -87.33 24.53 26.32
CA SER A 75 -86.33 25.40 25.66
C SER A 75 -85.06 25.55 26.49
N LYS A 76 -85.17 25.58 27.82
CA LYS A 76 -84.00 25.65 28.71
C LYS A 76 -83.23 24.35 28.74
N GLU A 77 -83.92 23.20 28.81
CA GLU A 77 -83.26 21.89 28.73
C GLU A 77 -82.49 21.72 27.41
N LEU A 78 -83.06 22.14 26.28
CA LEU A 78 -82.39 22.11 24.98
C LEU A 78 -81.18 23.07 24.92
N GLU A 79 -81.25 24.23 25.56
CA GLU A 79 -80.10 25.16 25.65
C GLU A 79 -78.97 24.58 26.51
N ASP A 80 -79.29 23.93 27.63
CA ASP A 80 -78.30 23.29 28.50
C ASP A 80 -77.63 22.09 27.81
N GLU A 81 -78.41 21.23 27.12
CA GLU A 81 -77.87 20.12 26.32
C GLU A 81 -76.97 20.63 25.17
N LEU A 82 -77.34 21.73 24.53
CA LEU A 82 -76.53 22.34 23.47
C LEU A 82 -75.20 22.86 24.02
N GLN A 83 -75.21 23.53 25.18
CA GLN A 83 -73.99 24.00 25.83
C GLN A 83 -73.08 22.86 26.29
N GLU A 84 -73.65 21.77 26.80
CA GLU A 84 -72.89 20.58 27.18
C GLU A 84 -72.24 19.92 25.96
N LYS A 85 -72.98 19.81 24.85
CA LYS A 85 -72.45 19.29 23.59
C LYS A 85 -71.32 20.16 23.04
N GLU A 86 -71.46 21.48 23.05
CA GLU A 86 -70.41 22.41 22.62
C GLU A 86 -69.13 22.29 23.47
N ARG A 87 -69.27 22.10 24.79
CA ARG A 87 -68.12 21.83 25.69
C ARG A 87 -67.41 20.53 25.34
N LEU A 88 -68.16 19.44 25.15
CA LEU A 88 -67.59 18.14 24.79
C LEU A 88 -66.91 18.17 23.41
N GLU A 89 -67.48 18.88 22.44
CA GLU A 89 -66.85 19.07 21.12
C GLU A 89 -65.54 19.88 21.23
N ALA A 90 -65.49 20.89 22.09
CA ALA A 90 -64.27 21.66 22.35
C ALA A 90 -63.18 20.82 23.04
N GLU A 91 -63.52 20.01 24.03
CA GLU A 91 -62.59 19.08 24.69
C GLU A 91 -62.06 18.02 23.72
N LEU A 92 -62.94 17.43 22.89
CA LEU A 92 -62.54 16.47 21.87
C LEU A 92 -61.62 17.11 20.81
N ALA A 93 -61.89 18.36 20.42
CA ALA A 93 -61.03 19.11 19.50
C ALA A 93 -59.65 19.39 20.11
N HIS A 94 -59.59 19.72 21.40
CA HIS A 94 -58.33 19.92 22.12
C HIS A 94 -57.50 18.64 22.20
N SER A 95 -58.11 17.53 22.65
CA SER A 95 -57.45 16.22 22.73
C SER A 95 -56.96 15.73 21.36
N ARG A 96 -57.74 15.94 20.29
CA ARG A 96 -57.30 15.63 18.91
C ARG A 96 -56.10 16.46 18.46
N LYS A 97 -56.00 17.71 18.91
CA LYS A 97 -54.86 18.57 18.59
C LYS A 97 -53.59 18.10 19.31
N GLU A 98 -53.69 17.79 20.60
CA GLU A 98 -52.58 17.24 21.39
C GLU A 98 -52.09 15.92 20.80
N ALA A 99 -52.99 14.99 20.47
CA ALA A 99 -52.64 13.72 19.85
C ALA A 99 -51.93 13.89 18.49
N LYS A 100 -52.32 14.89 17.68
CA LYS A 100 -51.63 15.22 16.42
C LYS A 100 -50.23 15.79 16.65
N GLU A 101 -50.07 16.64 17.66
CA GLU A 101 -48.76 17.21 18.01
C GLU A 101 -47.81 16.13 18.54
N GLU A 102 -48.28 15.23 19.40
CA GLU A 102 -47.51 14.08 19.87
C GLU A 102 -47.13 13.13 18.73
N HIS A 103 -48.07 12.80 17.83
CA HIS A 103 -47.78 11.99 16.65
C HIS A 103 -46.70 12.64 15.77
N SER A 104 -46.77 13.96 15.55
CA SER A 104 -45.74 14.69 14.78
C SER A 104 -44.37 14.67 15.48
N ARG A 105 -44.32 14.79 16.81
CA ARG A 105 -43.07 14.67 17.58
C ARG A 105 -42.50 13.26 17.49
N ALA A 106 -43.34 12.23 17.61
CA ALA A 106 -42.93 10.83 17.47
C ALA A 106 -42.39 10.52 16.08
N GLU A 107 -43.04 11.01 15.01
CA GLU A 107 -42.54 10.85 13.64
C GLU A 107 -41.20 11.55 13.42
N LYS A 108 -41.00 12.75 13.96
CA LYS A 108 -39.71 13.46 13.89
C LYS A 108 -38.62 12.69 14.64
N SER A 109 -38.93 12.15 15.81
CA SER A 109 -38.00 11.33 16.58
C SER A 109 -37.61 10.06 15.83
N LEU A 110 -38.57 9.35 15.23
CA LEU A 110 -38.32 8.14 14.44
C LEU A 110 -37.47 8.44 13.20
N ARG A 111 -37.71 9.56 12.52
CA ARG A 111 -36.88 10.01 11.38
C ARG A 111 -35.45 10.34 11.81
N ALA A 112 -35.28 10.99 12.96
CA ALA A 112 -33.96 11.28 13.51
C ALA A 112 -33.20 10.01 13.89
N GLU A 113 -33.86 9.05 14.55
CA GLU A 113 -33.28 7.75 14.91
C GLU A 113 -32.87 6.95 13.67
N LYS A 114 -33.72 6.92 12.64
CA LYS A 114 -33.38 6.28 11.36
C LYS A 114 -32.16 6.93 10.71
N SER A 115 -32.09 8.26 10.67
CA SER A 115 -30.94 8.99 10.13
C SER A 115 -29.65 8.69 10.89
N LEU A 116 -29.71 8.61 12.23
CA LEU A 116 -28.55 8.25 13.07
C LEU A 116 -28.11 6.81 12.82
N ARG A 117 -29.03 5.87 12.67
CA ARG A 117 -28.74 4.47 12.33
C ARG A 117 -28.07 4.36 10.97
N ASP A 118 -28.62 5.01 9.95
CA ASP A 118 -28.03 5.06 8.61
C ASP A 118 -26.65 5.75 8.60
N GLY A 119 -26.44 6.73 9.49
CA GLY A 119 -25.14 7.35 9.73
C GLY A 119 -24.13 6.40 10.36
N ARG A 120 -24.54 5.65 11.39
CA ARG A 120 -23.69 4.64 12.05
C ARG A 120 -23.30 3.51 11.11
N ASP A 121 -24.25 2.97 10.34
CA ASP A 121 -24.00 1.88 9.41
C ASP A 121 -23.03 2.31 8.28
N ARG A 122 -23.06 3.59 7.87
CA ARG A 122 -22.06 4.17 6.96
C ARG A 122 -20.69 4.28 7.61
N ALA A 123 -20.60 4.82 8.82
CA ALA A 123 -19.34 4.94 9.56
C ALA A 123 -18.70 3.57 9.85
N GLU A 124 -19.49 2.54 10.17
CA GLU A 124 -19.01 1.17 10.36
C GLU A 124 -18.42 0.57 9.08
N LYS A 125 -19.03 0.82 7.93
CA LYS A 125 -18.47 0.41 6.63
C LYS A 125 -17.15 1.13 6.32
N GLU A 126 -17.08 2.44 6.57
CA GLU A 126 -15.86 3.25 6.40
C GLU A 126 -14.72 2.69 7.28
N LEU A 127 -14.99 2.48 8.58
CA LEU A 127 -14.05 1.89 9.54
C LEU A 127 -13.63 0.46 9.19
N GLY A 128 -14.54 -0.32 8.60
CA GLY A 128 -14.24 -1.65 8.08
C GLY A 128 -13.26 -1.59 6.91
N ARG A 129 -13.48 -0.65 5.98
CA ARG A 129 -12.59 -0.41 4.83
C ARG A 129 -11.21 0.09 5.28
N GLU A 130 -11.14 1.04 6.20
CA GLU A 130 -9.85 1.52 6.75
C GLU A 130 -9.08 0.40 7.45
N ARG A 131 -9.75 -0.43 8.27
CA ARG A 131 -9.10 -1.57 8.93
C ARG A 131 -8.56 -2.59 7.93
N TYR A 132 -9.31 -2.87 6.87
CA TYR A 132 -8.87 -3.75 5.80
C TYR A 132 -7.60 -3.21 5.11
N LEU A 133 -7.62 -1.94 4.69
CA LEU A 133 -6.46 -1.29 4.05
C LEU A 133 -5.24 -1.27 4.98
N ARG A 134 -5.42 -0.93 6.25
CA ARG A 134 -4.34 -0.93 7.24
C ARG A 134 -3.75 -2.31 7.45
N SER A 135 -4.58 -3.33 7.62
CA SER A 135 -4.11 -4.71 7.78
C SER A 135 -3.31 -5.17 6.55
N ARG A 136 -3.73 -4.76 5.35
CA ARG A 136 -3.05 -5.09 4.09
C ARG A 136 -1.69 -4.39 3.98
N SER A 137 -1.63 -3.10 4.27
CA SER A 137 -0.38 -2.32 4.32
C SER A 137 0.59 -2.90 5.36
N GLU A 138 0.11 -3.27 6.56
CA GLU A 138 0.92 -3.92 7.59
C GLU A 138 1.43 -5.32 7.16
N GLN A 139 0.68 -6.03 6.32
CA GLN A 139 1.13 -7.31 5.75
C GLN A 139 2.20 -7.07 4.68
N ALA A 140 1.98 -6.13 3.77
CA ALA A 140 2.95 -5.79 2.73
C ALA A 140 4.28 -5.31 3.32
N HIS A 141 4.24 -4.45 4.34
CA HIS A 141 5.43 -3.97 5.02
C HIS A 141 6.22 -5.13 5.68
N ARG A 142 5.52 -6.09 6.27
CA ARG A 142 6.14 -7.32 6.81
C ARG A 142 6.79 -8.17 5.72
N SER A 143 6.15 -8.31 4.56
CA SER A 143 6.72 -9.03 3.42
C SER A 143 8.02 -8.38 2.94
N VAL A 144 8.06 -7.04 2.83
CA VAL A 144 9.28 -6.30 2.46
C VAL A 144 10.39 -6.50 3.50
N GLU A 145 10.06 -6.47 4.80
CA GLU A 145 11.05 -6.64 5.86
C GLU A 145 11.62 -8.07 5.93
N GLN A 146 10.77 -9.08 5.68
CA GLN A 146 11.19 -10.47 5.52
C GLN A 146 12.10 -10.64 4.29
N TRP A 147 11.69 -10.09 3.16
CA TRP A 147 12.46 -10.10 1.92
C TRP A 147 13.83 -9.41 2.08
N ARG A 148 13.88 -8.26 2.76
CA ARG A 148 15.15 -7.58 3.12
C ARG A 148 16.06 -8.49 3.94
N SER A 149 15.50 -9.23 4.90
CA SER A 149 16.27 -10.13 5.75
C SER A 149 16.80 -11.34 4.97
N GLN A 150 16.00 -11.89 4.05
CA GLN A 150 16.39 -12.99 3.16
C GLN A 150 17.51 -12.55 2.21
N LEU A 151 17.36 -11.39 1.55
CA LEU A 151 18.40 -10.77 0.74
C LEU A 151 19.71 -10.59 1.50
N HIS A 152 19.64 -10.03 2.70
CA HIS A 152 20.84 -9.79 3.51
C HIS A 152 21.55 -11.10 3.86
N SER A 153 20.80 -12.13 4.28
CA SER A 153 21.35 -13.44 4.60
C SER A 153 22.03 -14.07 3.39
N GLU A 154 21.37 -14.03 2.24
CA GLU A 154 21.87 -14.66 1.02
C GLU A 154 23.08 -13.92 0.45
N MET A 155 23.06 -12.59 0.51
CA MET A 155 24.21 -11.74 0.18
C MET A 155 25.41 -12.05 1.09
N MET A 156 25.19 -12.18 2.40
CA MET A 156 26.26 -12.57 3.34
C MET A 156 26.78 -13.98 3.08
N ARG A 157 25.91 -14.91 2.68
CA ARG A 157 26.30 -16.26 2.27
C ARG A 157 27.20 -16.21 1.03
N LEU A 158 26.80 -15.48 -0.01
CA LEU A 158 27.59 -15.31 -1.23
C LEU A 158 28.96 -14.69 -0.97
N TYR A 159 29.01 -13.61 -0.18
CA TYR A 159 30.28 -12.96 0.16
C TYR A 159 31.16 -13.85 1.05
N GLY A 160 30.57 -14.55 2.01
CA GLY A 160 31.30 -15.44 2.91
C GLY A 160 31.91 -16.65 2.20
N GLU A 161 31.16 -17.27 1.28
CA GLU A 161 31.60 -18.46 0.54
C GLU A 161 32.64 -18.15 -0.54
N ARG A 162 32.58 -16.96 -1.15
CA ARG A 162 33.36 -16.68 -2.37
C ARG A 162 34.61 -15.80 -2.20
N GLY A 163 34.85 -15.22 -1.02
CA GLY A 163 36.05 -14.41 -0.77
C GLY A 163 36.06 -13.08 -1.54
N LEU A 164 37.19 -12.36 -1.53
CA LEU A 164 37.29 -11.01 -2.14
C LEU A 164 37.24 -11.06 -3.67
N LEU A 165 37.60 -12.21 -4.25
CA LEU A 165 37.66 -12.41 -5.71
C LEU A 165 36.42 -13.06 -6.31
N ALA A 166 35.37 -13.24 -5.52
CA ALA A 166 34.05 -13.61 -6.03
C ALA A 166 33.64 -12.72 -7.20
N ASP A 167 33.10 -13.31 -8.27
CA ASP A 167 32.43 -12.52 -9.30
C ASP A 167 30.98 -12.26 -8.87
N GLY A 168 30.61 -10.98 -8.83
CA GLY A 168 29.29 -10.49 -8.43
C GLY A 168 28.22 -10.64 -9.50
N HIS A 169 28.51 -11.35 -10.59
CA HIS A 169 27.61 -11.55 -11.73
C HIS A 169 26.29 -12.23 -11.35
N ASP A 170 26.25 -12.96 -10.23
CA ASP A 170 25.04 -13.65 -9.76
C ASP A 170 24.13 -12.76 -8.90
N ILE A 171 24.59 -11.57 -8.48
CA ILE A 171 23.80 -10.67 -7.62
C ILE A 171 22.61 -10.09 -8.40
N PRO A 172 22.76 -9.57 -9.64
CA PRO A 172 21.62 -9.16 -10.45
C PRO A 172 20.55 -10.25 -10.63
N THR A 173 20.98 -11.48 -10.92
CA THR A 173 20.08 -12.65 -11.06
C THR A 173 19.36 -12.98 -9.74
N MET A 174 20.08 -12.94 -8.62
CA MET A 174 19.48 -13.16 -7.30
C MET A 174 18.46 -12.09 -6.93
N VAL A 175 18.80 -10.81 -7.13
CA VAL A 175 17.89 -9.70 -6.91
C VAL A 175 16.63 -9.89 -7.75
N LEU A 176 16.79 -10.21 -9.03
CA LEU A 176 15.67 -10.48 -9.93
C LEU A 176 14.77 -11.62 -9.42
N GLY A 177 15.34 -12.79 -9.13
CA GLY A 177 14.59 -13.95 -8.66
C GLY A 177 13.81 -13.67 -7.37
N LEU A 178 14.41 -12.94 -6.43
CA LEU A 178 13.74 -12.57 -5.18
C LEU A 178 12.63 -11.53 -5.37
N VAL A 179 12.78 -10.58 -6.31
CA VAL A 179 11.68 -9.67 -6.67
C VAL A 179 10.56 -10.44 -7.33
N MET A 180 10.87 -11.36 -8.25
CA MET A 180 9.88 -12.21 -8.92
C MET A 180 9.07 -13.04 -7.92
N GLU A 181 9.73 -13.65 -6.93
CA GLU A 181 9.07 -14.40 -5.86
C GLU A 181 8.11 -13.50 -5.05
N LEU A 182 8.55 -12.29 -4.69
CA LEU A 182 7.76 -11.34 -3.92
C LEU A 182 6.49 -10.91 -4.66
N VAL A 183 6.58 -10.70 -5.98
CA VAL A 183 5.46 -10.25 -6.81
C VAL A 183 4.73 -11.37 -7.54
N GLY A 184 5.07 -12.64 -7.26
CA GLY A 184 4.44 -13.82 -7.88
C GLY A 184 4.62 -13.92 -9.40
N ALA A 185 5.69 -13.34 -9.95
CA ALA A 185 5.97 -13.35 -11.38
C ALA A 185 6.65 -14.66 -11.82
N LYS A 186 6.30 -15.14 -13.01
CA LYS A 186 6.92 -16.34 -13.62
C LYS A 186 8.12 -16.01 -14.50
N LYS A 187 8.19 -14.78 -14.98
CA LYS A 187 9.25 -14.27 -15.85
C LYS A 187 9.75 -12.94 -15.31
N GLY A 188 11.01 -12.62 -15.53
CA GLY A 188 11.55 -11.34 -15.12
C GLY A 188 12.82 -10.94 -15.85
N ILE A 189 13.06 -9.63 -15.88
CA ILE A 189 14.20 -8.99 -16.52
C ILE A 189 14.65 -7.83 -15.62
N LEU A 190 15.96 -7.72 -15.39
CA LEU A 190 16.58 -6.58 -14.72
C LEU A 190 17.44 -5.83 -15.74
N LEU A 191 17.13 -4.55 -15.92
CA LEU A 191 17.84 -3.63 -16.78
C LEU A 191 18.54 -2.55 -15.96
N SER A 192 19.68 -2.06 -16.44
CA SER A 192 20.33 -0.85 -15.95
C SER A 192 20.32 0.23 -17.01
N SER A 193 20.03 1.46 -16.62
CA SER A 193 20.36 2.62 -17.44
C SER A 193 21.87 2.82 -17.36
N GLY A 194 22.61 2.26 -18.32
CA GLY A 194 24.04 2.54 -18.42
C GLY A 194 24.19 4.06 -18.52
N GLY A 195 24.97 4.68 -17.64
CA GLY A 195 25.11 6.14 -17.52
C GLY A 195 25.77 6.84 -18.73
N SER A 196 25.62 6.30 -19.94
CA SER A 196 25.93 6.94 -21.21
C SER A 196 24.73 7.73 -21.72
N GLU A 197 25.01 8.83 -22.44
CA GLU A 197 24.02 9.71 -23.09
C GLU A 197 23.12 9.00 -24.12
N ASP A 198 23.46 7.78 -24.54
CA ASP A 198 22.55 6.90 -25.26
C ASP A 198 21.61 6.25 -24.23
N GLU A 199 20.31 6.56 -24.29
CA GLU A 199 19.17 5.99 -23.53
C GLU A 199 18.99 4.46 -23.73
N SER A 200 20.09 3.73 -23.82
CA SER A 200 20.13 2.29 -24.04
C SER A 200 20.21 1.59 -22.70
N PHE A 201 19.11 0.93 -22.35
CA PHE A 201 19.07 0.00 -21.22
C PHE A 201 19.95 -1.22 -21.50
N GLY A 202 20.90 -1.47 -20.61
CA GLY A 202 21.73 -2.67 -20.59
C GLY A 202 21.07 -3.79 -19.80
N LEU A 203 21.07 -5.01 -20.36
CA LEU A 203 20.55 -6.20 -19.68
C LEU A 203 21.52 -6.65 -18.59
N LEU A 204 21.06 -6.72 -17.34
CA LEU A 204 21.83 -7.26 -16.22
C LEU A 204 21.50 -8.73 -15.93
N ALA A 205 20.22 -9.09 -15.98
CA ALA A 205 19.74 -10.45 -15.74
C ALA A 205 18.37 -10.69 -16.36
N HIS A 206 18.04 -11.95 -16.67
CA HIS A 206 16.69 -12.38 -17.04
C HIS A 206 16.41 -13.80 -16.56
N GLU A 207 15.14 -14.13 -16.35
CA GLU A 207 14.70 -15.43 -15.86
C GLU A 207 13.33 -15.81 -16.42
N GLY A 208 13.12 -17.09 -16.70
CA GLY A 208 11.82 -17.64 -17.12
C GLY A 208 11.45 -17.50 -18.59
N PHE A 209 12.33 -16.94 -19.44
CA PHE A 209 12.09 -16.79 -20.89
C PHE A 209 12.62 -17.99 -21.70
N GLU A 210 11.87 -18.39 -22.73
CA GLU A 210 12.33 -19.40 -23.71
C GLU A 210 13.16 -18.76 -24.83
N ASN A 211 12.81 -17.54 -25.22
CA ASN A 211 13.54 -16.74 -26.20
C ASN A 211 14.39 -15.65 -25.50
N ASP A 212 15.47 -15.21 -26.14
CA ASP A 212 16.35 -14.16 -25.60
C ASP A 212 15.61 -12.81 -25.48
N PRO A 213 15.41 -12.27 -24.26
CA PRO A 213 14.68 -11.03 -24.04
C PRO A 213 15.52 -9.77 -24.24
N THR A 214 16.82 -9.87 -24.57
CA THR A 214 17.73 -8.71 -24.71
C THR A 214 17.20 -7.63 -25.67
N ARG A 215 16.45 -8.04 -26.69
CA ARG A 215 15.89 -7.17 -27.72
C ARG A 215 14.39 -6.92 -27.60
N SER A 216 13.79 -7.27 -26.46
CA SER A 216 12.37 -7.02 -26.20
C SER A 216 12.04 -5.54 -26.34
N ALA A 217 11.19 -5.22 -27.33
CA ALA A 217 10.72 -3.85 -27.56
C ALA A 217 9.75 -3.43 -26.46
N LEU A 218 8.93 -4.38 -25.98
CA LEU A 218 7.97 -4.14 -24.92
C LEU A 218 8.66 -3.73 -23.62
N VAL A 219 9.67 -4.49 -23.19
CA VAL A 219 10.41 -4.24 -21.95
C VAL A 219 11.12 -2.89 -22.02
N ARG A 220 11.72 -2.53 -23.16
CA ARG A 220 12.36 -1.22 -23.36
C ARG A 220 11.36 -0.07 -23.31
N ARG A 221 10.16 -0.24 -23.89
CA ARG A 221 9.09 0.76 -23.81
C ARG A 221 8.72 1.03 -22.35
N PHE A 222 8.43 -0.01 -21.58
CA PHE A 222 8.10 0.14 -20.16
C PHE A 222 9.26 0.69 -19.33
N ALA A 223 10.51 0.34 -19.66
CA ALA A 223 11.68 0.94 -19.03
C ALA A 223 11.71 2.46 -19.22
N GLY A 224 11.42 2.94 -20.43
CA GLY A 224 11.30 4.37 -20.74
C GLY A 224 10.13 5.03 -20.01
N GLU A 225 8.94 4.41 -20.02
CA GLU A 225 7.76 4.97 -19.33
C GLU A 225 7.99 5.08 -17.81
N VAL A 226 8.64 4.08 -17.20
CA VAL A 226 8.97 4.09 -15.76
C VAL A 226 9.96 5.22 -15.46
N MET A 227 10.97 5.40 -16.32
CA MET A 227 11.95 6.49 -16.20
C MET A 227 11.30 7.88 -16.33
N GLU A 228 10.31 8.04 -17.20
CA GLU A 228 9.58 9.32 -17.35
C GLU A 228 8.64 9.62 -16.17
N ARG A 229 8.07 8.58 -15.57
CA ARG A 229 7.01 8.70 -14.54
C ARG A 229 7.55 8.71 -13.11
N ASP A 230 8.80 8.28 -12.88
CA ASP A 230 9.36 8.02 -11.56
C ASP A 230 8.44 7.12 -10.68
N GLY A 231 7.91 6.06 -11.29
CA GLY A 231 6.93 5.21 -10.60
C GLY A 231 6.73 3.85 -11.26
N ALA A 232 6.16 2.92 -10.50
CA ALA A 232 5.83 1.59 -11.03
C ALA A 232 4.71 1.65 -12.08
N ILE A 233 4.83 0.83 -13.12
CA ILE A 233 3.87 0.74 -14.22
C ILE A 233 3.40 -0.70 -14.36
N ARG A 234 2.10 -0.89 -14.64
CA ARG A 234 1.46 -2.20 -14.75
C ARG A 234 0.57 -2.22 -15.98
N GLU A 235 0.60 -3.31 -16.74
CA GLU A 235 -0.32 -3.52 -17.85
C GLU A 235 -0.79 -4.98 -17.86
N ALA A 236 -2.10 -5.18 -17.80
CA ALA A 236 -2.70 -6.51 -17.77
C ALA A 236 -2.63 -7.22 -19.13
N HIS A 237 -2.59 -6.46 -20.23
CA HIS A 237 -2.53 -6.96 -21.61
C HIS A 237 -1.66 -6.04 -22.46
N PRO A 238 -0.32 -6.15 -22.34
CA PRO A 238 0.60 -5.29 -23.05
C PRO A 238 0.41 -5.35 -24.56
N THR A 239 0.25 -4.20 -25.19
CA THR A 239 0.18 -4.09 -26.65
C THR A 239 1.57 -4.10 -27.28
N LEU A 240 1.77 -5.02 -28.22
CA LEU A 240 2.99 -5.15 -29.02
C LEU A 240 2.98 -4.19 -30.22
N GLY A 241 4.10 -3.50 -30.43
CA GLY A 241 4.36 -2.72 -31.65
C GLY A 241 4.87 -3.58 -32.81
N ASP A 242 5.13 -2.95 -33.95
CA ASP A 242 5.63 -3.62 -35.17
C ASP A 242 7.09 -4.12 -35.03
N ASP A 243 7.79 -3.74 -33.97
CA ASP A 243 9.21 -4.02 -33.69
C ASP A 243 9.43 -5.10 -32.62
N GLY A 244 8.38 -5.88 -32.31
CA GLY A 244 8.43 -6.97 -31.33
C GLY A 244 9.45 -8.07 -31.64
N SER A 245 9.95 -8.68 -30.56
CA SER A 245 10.81 -9.86 -30.54
C SER A 245 10.01 -11.10 -30.10
N PRO A 246 10.48 -12.33 -30.38
CA PRO A 246 9.80 -13.55 -29.93
C PRO A 246 9.63 -13.65 -28.40
N ALA A 247 10.50 -13.00 -27.62
CA ALA A 247 10.37 -12.95 -26.16
C ALA A 247 9.19 -12.08 -25.69
N ASP A 248 8.76 -11.12 -26.51
CA ASP A 248 7.61 -10.27 -26.19
C ASP A 248 6.28 -11.05 -26.27
N ASP A 249 6.18 -12.03 -27.19
CA ASP A 249 5.01 -12.92 -27.31
C ASP A 249 4.82 -13.80 -26.06
N GLU A 250 5.85 -13.92 -25.22
CA GLU A 250 5.79 -14.68 -23.98
C GLU A 250 5.23 -13.88 -22.80
N ILE A 251 4.93 -12.57 -22.97
CA ILE A 251 4.50 -11.67 -21.90
C ILE A 251 2.98 -11.46 -21.98
N GLU A 252 2.26 -12.03 -21.01
CA GLU A 252 0.80 -11.95 -20.91
C GLU A 252 0.33 -10.74 -20.09
N ASN A 253 1.02 -10.46 -18.98
CA ASN A 253 0.85 -9.29 -18.14
C ASN A 253 2.20 -8.86 -17.57
N LEU A 254 2.34 -7.58 -17.23
CA LEU A 254 3.61 -6.99 -16.86
C LEU A 254 3.49 -5.98 -15.71
N LEU A 255 4.54 -5.95 -14.89
CA LEU A 255 4.83 -4.94 -13.89
C LEU A 255 6.27 -4.48 -14.07
N ALA A 256 6.50 -3.18 -14.20
CA ALA A 256 7.81 -2.55 -14.25
C ALA A 256 8.01 -1.69 -13.00
N ILE A 257 9.12 -1.92 -12.29
CA ILE A 257 9.46 -1.30 -11.01
C ILE A 257 10.76 -0.50 -11.19
N PRO A 258 10.79 0.82 -10.93
CA PRO A 258 12.01 1.60 -11.02
C PRO A 258 13.02 1.16 -9.97
N VAL A 259 14.30 1.22 -10.31
CA VAL A 259 15.43 1.00 -9.39
C VAL A 259 16.19 2.31 -9.28
N PHE A 260 16.26 2.86 -8.07
CA PHE A 260 16.97 4.09 -7.78
C PHE A 260 18.26 3.81 -7.02
N ILE A 261 19.32 4.55 -7.35
CA ILE A 261 20.58 4.57 -6.61
C ILE A 261 20.92 6.03 -6.33
N ARG A 262 20.98 6.41 -5.04
CA ARG A 262 21.24 7.81 -4.60
C ARG A 262 20.26 8.82 -5.21
N ASP A 263 18.97 8.49 -5.20
CA ASP A 263 17.88 9.32 -5.75
C ASP A 263 17.97 9.57 -7.26
N GLU A 264 18.84 8.85 -7.98
CA GLU A 264 18.91 8.84 -9.43
C GLU A 264 18.39 7.51 -9.97
N PHE A 265 17.64 7.55 -11.07
CA PHE A 265 17.18 6.36 -11.75
C PHE A 265 18.38 5.58 -12.32
N ASP A 266 18.53 4.32 -11.91
CA ASP A 266 19.66 3.45 -12.30
C ASP A 266 19.22 2.25 -13.15
N GLY A 267 17.93 1.96 -13.19
CA GLY A 267 17.40 0.83 -13.92
C GLY A 267 15.95 0.49 -13.63
N VAL A 268 15.52 -0.65 -14.15
CA VAL A 268 14.15 -1.14 -13.99
C VAL A 268 14.15 -2.65 -13.80
N VAL A 269 13.32 -3.14 -12.89
CA VAL A 269 12.96 -4.56 -12.78
C VAL A 269 11.61 -4.74 -13.46
N VAL A 270 11.58 -5.56 -14.50
CA VAL A 270 10.36 -5.96 -15.20
C VAL A 270 10.00 -7.38 -14.79
N CYS A 271 8.79 -7.54 -14.27
CA CYS A 271 8.20 -8.80 -13.83
C CYS A 271 6.99 -9.11 -14.70
N ALA A 272 6.84 -10.36 -15.12
CA ALA A 272 5.78 -10.76 -16.05
C ALA A 272 5.11 -12.08 -15.66
N ASN A 273 3.89 -12.24 -16.16
CA ASN A 273 3.06 -13.45 -16.08
C ASN A 273 2.72 -13.89 -14.65
N ASN A 274 2.29 -12.95 -13.82
CA ASN A 274 1.64 -13.30 -12.55
C ASN A 274 0.22 -13.81 -12.84
N PRO A 275 -0.15 -15.06 -12.46
CA PRO A 275 -1.50 -15.61 -12.66
C PRO A 275 -2.63 -14.79 -12.03
N ASP A 276 -2.36 -14.15 -10.90
CA ASP A 276 -3.31 -13.32 -10.15
C ASP A 276 -3.28 -11.84 -10.62
N GLY A 277 -2.34 -11.50 -11.51
CA GLY A 277 -2.09 -10.14 -11.98
C GLY A 277 -1.32 -9.29 -10.97
N PHE A 278 -1.10 -8.01 -11.31
CA PHE A 278 -0.30 -7.09 -10.50
C PHE A 278 -1.12 -5.99 -9.82
N GLU A 279 -2.45 -5.99 -9.93
CA GLU A 279 -3.33 -4.92 -9.43
C GLU A 279 -3.30 -4.77 -7.90
N ASP A 280 -3.06 -5.86 -7.19
CA ASP A 280 -3.18 -5.90 -5.73
C ASP A 280 -1.97 -5.32 -4.98
N TYR A 281 -0.84 -5.10 -5.65
CA TYR A 281 0.34 -4.49 -5.06
C TYR A 281 0.14 -2.99 -4.84
N GLU A 282 0.68 -2.42 -3.78
CA GLU A 282 0.65 -0.97 -3.53
C GLU A 282 1.92 -0.34 -4.11
N ASP A 283 1.82 0.83 -4.74
CA ASP A 283 2.98 1.48 -5.38
C ASP A 283 4.10 1.76 -4.37
N GLU A 284 3.77 2.14 -3.14
CA GLU A 284 4.73 2.33 -2.04
C GLU A 284 5.58 1.08 -1.77
N VAL A 285 4.98 -0.10 -1.89
CA VAL A 285 5.65 -1.38 -1.66
C VAL A 285 6.61 -1.68 -2.81
N LEU A 286 6.15 -1.44 -4.04
CA LEU A 286 6.97 -1.66 -5.24
C LEU A 286 8.17 -0.72 -5.28
N LEU A 287 7.97 0.56 -4.95
CA LEU A 287 9.06 1.53 -4.82
C LEU A 287 10.05 1.11 -3.74
N ALA A 288 9.58 0.69 -2.56
CA ALA A 288 10.46 0.20 -1.51
C ALA A 288 11.29 -1.02 -1.95
N VAL A 289 10.73 -1.91 -2.77
CA VAL A 289 11.44 -3.05 -3.36
C VAL A 289 12.50 -2.59 -4.36
N GLY A 290 12.15 -1.65 -5.23
CA GLY A 290 13.06 -1.00 -6.16
C GLY A 290 14.26 -0.34 -5.47
N ASP A 291 14.02 0.43 -4.41
CA ASP A 291 15.06 1.10 -3.62
C ASP A 291 16.03 0.10 -2.96
N HIS A 292 15.50 -0.98 -2.40
CA HIS A 292 16.33 -2.03 -1.81
C HIS A 292 17.12 -2.81 -2.86
N ALA A 293 16.51 -3.11 -4.01
CA ALA A 293 17.22 -3.70 -5.14
C ALA A 293 18.38 -2.79 -5.56
N GLY A 294 18.13 -1.48 -5.69
CA GLY A 294 19.15 -0.48 -5.99
C GLY A 294 20.28 -0.44 -4.97
N ALA A 295 19.95 -0.47 -3.67
CA ALA A 295 20.95 -0.50 -2.61
C ALA A 295 21.85 -1.76 -2.66
N VAL A 296 21.27 -2.93 -2.96
CA VAL A 296 22.02 -4.18 -3.10
C VAL A 296 22.90 -4.16 -4.34
N LEU A 297 22.37 -3.71 -5.48
CA LEU A 297 23.13 -3.58 -6.72
C LEU A 297 24.28 -2.56 -6.58
N GLN A 298 24.04 -1.43 -5.90
CA GLN A 298 25.07 -0.44 -5.58
C GLN A 298 26.18 -1.05 -4.71
N ASN A 299 25.82 -1.76 -3.64
CA ASN A 299 26.80 -2.38 -2.76
C ASN A 299 27.65 -3.40 -3.54
N SER A 300 27.01 -4.21 -4.40
CA SER A 300 27.72 -5.14 -5.28
C SER A 300 28.73 -4.43 -6.20
N ARG A 301 28.31 -3.34 -6.87
CA ARG A 301 29.21 -2.53 -7.72
C ARG A 301 30.37 -1.95 -6.92
N LEU A 302 30.10 -1.36 -5.75
CA LEU A 302 31.15 -0.81 -4.88
C LEU A 302 32.15 -1.87 -4.42
N GLN A 303 31.70 -3.09 -4.10
CA GLN A 303 32.59 -4.20 -3.76
C GLN A 303 33.44 -4.61 -4.97
N SER A 304 32.84 -4.67 -6.16
CA SER A 304 33.57 -4.97 -7.41
C SER A 304 34.59 -3.89 -7.76
N ASP A 305 34.25 -2.61 -7.57
CA ASP A 305 35.17 -1.48 -7.79
C ASP A 305 36.32 -1.50 -6.80
N LEU A 306 36.03 -1.80 -5.52
CA LEU A 306 37.05 -1.97 -4.50
C LEU A 306 37.98 -3.14 -4.84
N LYS A 307 37.43 -4.29 -5.28
CA LYS A 307 38.19 -5.45 -5.78
C LYS A 307 39.10 -5.05 -6.93
N ASN A 308 38.57 -4.37 -7.95
CA ASN A 308 39.33 -3.95 -9.13
C ASN A 308 40.44 -2.97 -8.75
N SER A 309 40.13 -1.95 -7.96
CA SER A 309 41.11 -0.99 -7.45
C SER A 309 42.25 -1.68 -6.67
N TYR A 310 41.89 -2.71 -5.90
CA TYR A 310 42.84 -3.50 -5.15
C TYR A 310 43.78 -4.32 -6.04
N LEU A 311 43.21 -5.06 -7.00
CA LEU A 311 43.97 -5.81 -8.00
C LEU A 311 44.88 -4.90 -8.82
N THR A 312 44.39 -3.73 -9.24
CA THR A 312 45.19 -2.71 -9.92
C THR A 312 46.36 -2.25 -9.06
N THR A 313 46.13 -1.98 -7.77
CA THR A 313 47.19 -1.55 -6.86
C THR A 313 48.26 -2.63 -6.66
N VAL A 314 47.85 -3.89 -6.51
CA VAL A 314 48.78 -5.03 -6.44
C VAL A 314 49.55 -5.20 -7.74
N GLY A 315 48.88 -5.07 -8.89
CA GLY A 315 49.51 -5.10 -10.21
C GLY A 315 50.59 -4.03 -10.37
N VAL A 316 50.31 -2.80 -9.93
CA VAL A 316 51.29 -1.69 -9.94
C VAL A 316 52.51 -2.01 -9.06
N LEU A 317 52.32 -2.66 -7.91
CA LEU A 317 53.45 -3.09 -7.06
C LEU A 317 54.29 -4.17 -7.73
N ALA A 318 53.66 -5.15 -8.39
CA ALA A 318 54.35 -6.17 -9.15
C ALA A 318 55.11 -5.57 -10.35
N GLU A 319 54.50 -4.62 -11.07
CA GLU A 319 55.14 -3.91 -12.18
C GLU A 319 56.33 -3.07 -11.71
N ALA A 320 56.20 -2.37 -10.58
CA ALA A 320 57.31 -1.64 -9.97
C ALA A 320 58.50 -2.57 -9.65
N MET A 321 58.23 -3.83 -9.27
CA MET A 321 59.27 -4.85 -9.08
C MET A 321 59.90 -5.28 -10.40
N ALA A 322 59.09 -5.48 -11.44
CA ALA A 322 59.57 -5.80 -12.78
C ALA A 322 60.38 -4.66 -13.42
N VAL A 323 60.20 -3.40 -12.99
CA VAL A 323 61.09 -2.29 -13.36
C VAL A 323 62.47 -2.43 -12.71
N LYS A 324 62.52 -2.85 -11.44
CA LYS A 324 63.77 -3.05 -10.69
C LYS A 324 64.56 -4.28 -11.16
N GLU A 325 63.85 -5.35 -11.47
CA GLU A 325 64.42 -6.60 -11.99
C GLU A 325 63.76 -6.91 -13.36
N PRO A 326 64.34 -6.43 -14.48
CA PRO A 326 63.73 -6.57 -15.81
C PRO A 326 63.43 -8.01 -16.23
N SER A 327 64.15 -9.00 -15.69
CA SER A 327 63.91 -10.43 -15.91
C SER A 327 62.60 -10.94 -15.30
N LEU A 328 61.87 -10.14 -14.52
CA LEU A 328 60.57 -10.49 -13.95
C LEU A 328 59.38 -10.00 -14.80
N ARG A 329 59.60 -9.22 -15.87
CA ARG A 329 58.50 -8.75 -16.74
C ARG A 329 57.76 -9.92 -17.36
N GLY A 330 56.43 -9.93 -17.26
CA GLY A 330 55.57 -11.01 -17.77
C GLY A 330 55.62 -12.32 -16.95
N ARG A 331 56.72 -12.60 -16.25
CA ARG A 331 56.88 -13.81 -15.44
C ARG A 331 55.82 -13.93 -14.34
N SER A 332 55.50 -12.82 -13.66
CA SER A 332 54.49 -12.85 -12.60
C SER A 332 53.09 -13.17 -13.15
N ASP A 333 52.80 -12.76 -14.38
CA ASP A 333 51.54 -13.07 -15.07
C ASP A 333 51.50 -14.53 -15.52
N ASP A 334 52.61 -15.06 -16.05
CA ASP A 334 52.74 -16.47 -16.42
C ASP A 334 52.54 -17.38 -15.19
N VAL A 335 53.22 -17.06 -14.08
CA VAL A 335 53.07 -17.80 -12.82
C VAL A 335 51.64 -17.71 -12.32
N ALA A 336 50.99 -16.53 -12.39
CA ALA A 336 49.58 -16.38 -12.05
C ALA A 336 48.66 -17.27 -12.89
N GLY A 337 48.93 -17.38 -14.20
CA GLY A 337 48.22 -18.30 -15.09
C GLY A 337 48.36 -19.77 -14.65
N TYR A 338 49.59 -20.23 -14.42
CA TYR A 338 49.84 -21.61 -13.99
C TYR A 338 49.23 -21.95 -12.63
N VAL A 339 49.29 -21.04 -11.64
CA VAL A 339 48.69 -21.32 -10.33
C VAL A 339 47.17 -21.36 -10.41
N LEU A 340 46.53 -20.62 -11.32
CA LEU A 340 45.09 -20.68 -11.54
C LEU A 340 44.66 -22.01 -12.15
N GLU A 341 45.37 -22.50 -13.17
CA GLU A 341 45.11 -23.83 -13.75
C GLU A 341 45.27 -24.94 -12.70
N LEU A 342 46.31 -24.86 -11.86
CA LEU A 342 46.51 -25.80 -10.76
C LEU A 342 45.42 -25.69 -9.70
N ALA A 343 44.98 -24.47 -9.36
CA ALA A 343 43.91 -24.26 -8.39
C ALA A 343 42.59 -24.87 -8.87
N ASP A 344 42.28 -24.74 -10.16
CA ASP A 344 41.10 -25.31 -10.78
C ASP A 344 41.18 -26.84 -10.82
N HIS A 345 42.36 -27.41 -11.14
CA HIS A 345 42.60 -28.85 -11.11
C HIS A 345 42.44 -29.48 -9.71
N PHE A 346 42.85 -28.75 -8.67
CA PHE A 346 42.71 -29.20 -7.27
C PHE A 346 41.37 -28.81 -6.62
N GLU A 347 40.45 -28.20 -7.37
CA GLU A 347 39.15 -27.72 -6.89
C GLU A 347 39.27 -26.87 -5.61
N LEU A 348 40.27 -25.98 -5.59
CA LEU A 348 40.54 -25.16 -4.40
C LEU A 348 39.42 -24.15 -4.14
N SER A 349 39.15 -23.89 -2.86
CA SER A 349 38.13 -22.90 -2.50
C SER A 349 38.51 -21.49 -2.99
N PRO A 350 37.53 -20.59 -3.20
CA PRO A 350 37.77 -19.24 -3.69
C PRO A 350 38.81 -18.45 -2.87
N GLN A 351 38.79 -18.61 -1.54
CA GLN A 351 39.76 -17.95 -0.63
C GLN A 351 41.20 -18.45 -0.84
N ARG A 352 41.36 -19.73 -1.17
CA ARG A 352 42.68 -20.32 -1.47
C ARG A 352 43.17 -19.91 -2.85
N ARG A 353 42.26 -19.84 -3.83
CA ARG A 353 42.53 -19.30 -5.17
C ARG A 353 42.98 -17.84 -5.10
N GLU A 354 42.32 -17.04 -4.28
CA GLU A 354 42.72 -15.67 -3.98
C GLU A 354 44.12 -15.59 -3.36
N THR A 355 44.40 -16.45 -2.38
CA THR A 355 45.73 -16.57 -1.77
C THR A 355 46.80 -16.90 -2.82
N LEU A 356 46.51 -17.78 -3.78
CA LEU A 356 47.40 -18.14 -4.87
C LEU A 356 47.64 -16.99 -5.85
N ILE A 357 46.60 -16.28 -6.29
CA ILE A 357 46.71 -15.14 -7.21
C ILE A 357 47.57 -14.04 -6.60
N PHE A 358 47.28 -13.63 -5.38
CA PHE A 358 48.10 -12.61 -4.72
C PHE A 358 49.50 -13.13 -4.40
N GLY A 359 49.62 -14.41 -4.05
CA GLY A 359 50.90 -15.05 -3.77
C GLY A 359 51.80 -15.09 -5.00
N SER A 360 51.27 -15.45 -6.16
CA SER A 360 52.02 -15.50 -7.42
C SER A 360 52.46 -14.11 -7.87
N LEU A 361 51.62 -13.08 -7.72
CA LEU A 361 51.98 -11.71 -8.10
C LEU A 361 53.01 -11.08 -7.14
N LEU A 362 53.03 -11.49 -5.88
CA LEU A 362 53.81 -10.82 -4.82
C LEU A 362 54.91 -11.68 -4.18
N HIS A 363 55.12 -12.94 -4.60
CA HIS A 363 56.12 -13.83 -3.98
C HIS A 363 57.51 -13.19 -3.90
N ASP A 364 57.89 -12.44 -4.94
CA ASP A 364 59.18 -11.77 -5.07
C ASP A 364 59.19 -10.31 -4.56
N VAL A 365 58.08 -9.78 -4.02
CA VAL A 365 57.97 -8.35 -3.63
C VAL A 365 59.04 -7.92 -2.61
N GLY A 366 59.54 -8.87 -1.80
CA GLY A 366 60.60 -8.62 -0.82
C GLY A 366 61.94 -8.22 -1.42
N LYS A 367 62.17 -8.49 -2.72
CA LYS A 367 63.38 -8.06 -3.45
C LYS A 367 63.49 -6.54 -3.53
N ILE A 368 62.41 -5.80 -3.23
CA ILE A 368 62.48 -4.34 -3.05
C ILE A 368 63.53 -3.93 -1.99
N GLY A 369 63.72 -4.75 -0.95
CA GLY A 369 64.68 -4.50 0.13
C GLY A 369 66.12 -4.93 -0.18
N ILE A 370 66.38 -5.52 -1.34
CA ILE A 370 67.70 -6.02 -1.74
C ILE A 370 68.38 -5.03 -2.69
N SER A 371 69.70 -4.85 -2.58
CA SER A 371 70.44 -3.93 -3.44
C SER A 371 70.47 -4.42 -4.90
N GLU A 372 70.31 -3.50 -5.85
CA GLU A 372 70.41 -3.79 -7.29
C GLU A 372 71.80 -4.31 -7.69
N SER A 373 72.87 -3.88 -7.01
CA SER A 373 74.22 -4.38 -7.30
C SER A 373 74.38 -5.87 -6.99
N ILE A 374 73.54 -6.42 -6.11
CA ILE A 374 73.47 -7.85 -5.81
C ILE A 374 72.47 -8.53 -6.75
N LEU A 375 71.25 -7.99 -6.90
CA LEU A 375 70.19 -8.60 -7.72
C LEU A 375 70.56 -8.70 -9.21
N LEU A 376 71.19 -7.68 -9.77
CA LEU A 376 71.52 -7.57 -11.20
C LEU A 376 72.97 -7.95 -11.51
N LYS A 377 73.66 -8.61 -10.58
CA LYS A 377 75.07 -8.98 -10.74
C LYS A 377 75.22 -9.96 -11.92
N PRO A 378 76.03 -9.65 -12.96
CA PRO A 378 76.22 -10.52 -14.13
C PRO A 378 77.24 -11.65 -13.85
N ALA A 379 77.24 -12.18 -12.63
CA ALA A 379 78.14 -13.22 -12.16
C ALA A 379 77.50 -13.97 -10.99
N ALA A 380 78.04 -15.16 -10.66
CA ALA A 380 77.58 -15.91 -9.49
C ALA A 380 77.68 -15.07 -8.21
N LEU A 381 76.64 -15.18 -7.37
CA LEU A 381 76.61 -14.56 -6.05
C LEU A 381 77.63 -15.22 -5.12
N THR A 382 78.29 -14.43 -4.27
CA THR A 382 79.07 -14.96 -3.16
C THR A 382 78.13 -15.57 -2.10
N PRO A 383 78.63 -16.42 -1.18
CA PRO A 383 77.80 -16.96 -0.09
C PRO A 383 77.12 -15.87 0.75
N GLU A 384 77.79 -14.75 0.99
CA GLU A 384 77.25 -13.60 1.73
C GLU A 384 76.15 -12.88 0.94
N GLU A 385 76.39 -12.62 -0.34
CA GLU A 385 75.39 -12.02 -1.25
C GLU A 385 74.16 -12.90 -1.37
N ARG A 386 74.35 -14.22 -1.49
CA ARG A 386 73.26 -15.21 -1.52
C ARG A 386 72.43 -15.15 -0.24
N THR A 387 73.07 -15.10 0.93
CA THR A 387 72.38 -14.97 2.22
C THR A 387 71.52 -13.70 2.26
N ILE A 388 71.97 -12.60 1.65
CA ILE A 388 71.20 -11.37 1.54
C ILE A 388 69.97 -11.55 0.65
N VAL A 389 70.11 -12.17 -0.52
CA VAL A 389 68.98 -12.44 -1.43
C VAL A 389 67.93 -13.36 -0.78
N GLU A 390 68.37 -14.37 -0.03
CA GLU A 390 67.48 -15.31 0.68
C GLU A 390 66.66 -14.65 1.81
N LEU A 391 66.89 -13.37 2.13
CA LEU A 391 66.03 -12.60 3.04
C LEU A 391 64.71 -12.14 2.40
N HIS A 392 64.61 -12.11 1.08
CA HIS A 392 63.44 -11.54 0.41
C HIS A 392 62.10 -12.20 0.80
N PRO A 393 61.97 -13.51 1.09
CA PRO A 393 60.69 -14.07 1.52
C PRO A 393 60.25 -13.50 2.88
N ARG A 394 61.21 -13.27 3.79
CA ARG A 394 60.95 -12.64 5.11
C ARG A 394 60.56 -11.18 4.97
N ILE A 395 61.23 -10.44 4.09
CA ILE A 395 60.89 -9.04 3.80
C ILE A 395 59.49 -8.96 3.20
N GLY A 396 59.20 -9.77 2.17
CA GLY A 396 57.89 -9.86 1.52
C GLY A 396 56.78 -10.19 2.52
N TYR A 397 56.96 -11.22 3.34
CA TYR A 397 56.05 -11.57 4.43
C TYR A 397 55.75 -10.38 5.35
N HIS A 398 56.78 -9.64 5.77
CA HIS A 398 56.61 -8.50 6.68
C HIS A 398 55.95 -7.29 6.05
N LEU A 399 56.09 -7.07 4.75
CA LEU A 399 55.38 -6.04 4.00
C LEU A 399 53.91 -6.43 3.84
N VAL A 400 53.66 -7.63 3.32
CA VAL A 400 52.33 -8.10 2.91
C VAL A 400 51.42 -8.32 4.11
N ARG A 401 51.91 -8.89 5.22
CA ARG A 401 51.08 -9.14 6.42
C ARG A 401 50.48 -7.88 7.07
N ARG A 402 51.04 -6.69 6.78
CA ARG A 402 50.57 -5.41 7.30
C ARG A 402 49.28 -4.95 6.61
N VAL A 403 49.01 -5.45 5.41
CA VAL A 403 47.78 -5.19 4.67
C VAL A 403 46.74 -6.21 5.10
N PRO A 404 45.63 -5.81 5.75
CA PRO A 404 44.64 -6.76 6.27
C PRO A 404 44.14 -7.75 5.22
N ALA A 405 43.86 -7.29 4.00
CA ALA A 405 43.36 -8.11 2.90
C ALA A 405 44.40 -9.11 2.35
N LEU A 406 45.72 -8.86 2.43
CA LEU A 406 46.74 -9.83 1.99
C LEU A 406 47.29 -10.70 3.12
N ARG A 407 46.76 -10.58 4.33
CA ARG A 407 47.35 -11.25 5.49
C ARG A 407 47.38 -12.76 5.33
N ALA A 408 46.36 -13.34 4.71
CA ALA A 408 46.27 -14.77 4.39
C ALA A 408 47.33 -15.21 3.36
N THR A 409 47.77 -14.30 2.49
CA THR A 409 48.81 -14.53 1.46
C THR A 409 50.22 -14.53 2.03
N ALA A 410 50.46 -13.86 3.16
CA ALA A 410 51.81 -13.70 3.69
C ALA A 410 52.56 -15.05 3.91
N PRO A 411 51.96 -16.11 4.50
CA PRO A 411 52.62 -17.41 4.62
C PRO A 411 53.02 -18.02 3.27
N ALA A 412 52.17 -17.85 2.24
CA ALA A 412 52.45 -18.34 0.90
C ALA A 412 53.77 -17.74 0.36
N ILE A 413 53.94 -16.42 0.55
CA ILE A 413 55.13 -15.65 0.20
C ILE A 413 56.33 -16.01 1.07
N LEU A 414 56.16 -16.24 2.37
CA LEU A 414 57.28 -16.57 3.25
C LEU A 414 57.96 -17.89 2.85
N HIS A 415 57.17 -18.86 2.38
CA HIS A 415 57.61 -20.24 2.21
C HIS A 415 57.68 -20.69 0.74
N HIS A 416 57.57 -19.79 -0.24
CA HIS A 416 57.58 -20.17 -1.67
C HIS A 416 58.92 -20.75 -2.16
N HIS A 417 60.00 -20.57 -1.40
CA HIS A 417 61.31 -21.21 -1.63
C HIS A 417 61.61 -22.39 -0.68
N GLU A 418 60.64 -22.82 0.13
CA GLU A 418 60.77 -24.08 0.84
C GLU A 418 60.72 -25.24 -0.17
N ARG A 419 61.51 -26.28 0.10
CA ARG A 419 61.60 -27.45 -0.77
C ARG A 419 60.98 -28.64 -0.08
N TYR A 420 60.28 -29.48 -0.82
CA TYR A 420 59.57 -30.64 -0.27
C TYR A 420 60.51 -31.62 0.48
N ASP A 421 61.80 -31.65 0.13
CA ASP A 421 62.84 -32.44 0.78
C ASP A 421 63.34 -31.87 2.12
N GLY A 422 63.07 -30.59 2.43
CA GLY A 422 63.51 -29.88 3.63
C GLY A 422 64.76 -29.03 3.44
N ASP A 423 65.38 -29.03 2.25
CA ASP A 423 66.62 -28.27 1.97
C ASP A 423 66.34 -26.84 1.48
N GLY A 424 65.11 -26.36 1.64
CA GLY A 424 64.68 -25.03 1.25
C GLY A 424 64.95 -23.97 2.32
N TYR A 425 64.45 -22.76 2.07
CA TYR A 425 64.58 -21.61 2.96
C TYR A 425 63.25 -20.82 2.99
N PRO A 426 62.97 -20.02 4.02
CA PRO A 426 63.85 -19.61 5.14
C PRO A 426 63.69 -20.41 6.44
N SER A 427 62.84 -21.43 6.47
CA SER A 427 62.47 -22.17 7.70
C SER A 427 62.82 -23.65 7.66
N GLY A 428 63.16 -24.21 6.49
CA GLY A 428 63.55 -25.61 6.34
C GLY A 428 62.38 -26.57 6.55
N LEU A 429 61.18 -26.16 6.13
CA LEU A 429 59.97 -26.96 6.27
C LEU A 429 60.01 -28.15 5.31
N ARG A 430 59.46 -29.31 5.73
CA ARG A 430 59.50 -30.53 4.93
C ARG A 430 58.10 -31.04 4.59
N GLY A 431 57.94 -31.50 3.34
CA GLY A 431 56.71 -32.14 2.89
C GLY A 431 55.47 -31.25 3.05
N GLU A 432 54.49 -31.71 3.81
CA GLU A 432 53.21 -31.04 4.03
C GLU A 432 53.24 -29.96 5.12
N GLU A 433 54.37 -29.79 5.82
CA GLU A 433 54.58 -28.63 6.70
C GLU A 433 54.61 -27.32 5.90
N ILE A 434 54.98 -27.41 4.62
CA ILE A 434 54.95 -26.30 3.68
C ILE A 434 53.48 -26.00 3.30
N PRO A 435 53.00 -24.74 3.45
CA PRO A 435 51.67 -24.36 2.98
C PRO A 435 51.42 -24.83 1.55
N LEU A 436 50.21 -25.33 1.26
CA LEU A 436 49.92 -25.86 -0.08
C LEU A 436 50.11 -24.78 -1.13
N GLU A 437 49.69 -23.55 -0.82
CA GLU A 437 49.80 -22.40 -1.70
C GLU A 437 51.26 -22.08 -2.03
N SER A 438 52.17 -22.20 -1.06
CA SER A 438 53.62 -22.07 -1.29
C SER A 438 54.15 -23.16 -2.20
N ARG A 439 53.72 -24.42 -2.03
CA ARG A 439 54.16 -25.54 -2.88
C ARG A 439 53.70 -25.33 -4.33
N ILE A 440 52.46 -24.90 -4.52
CA ILE A 440 51.91 -24.61 -5.85
C ILE A 440 52.69 -23.47 -6.51
N ILE A 441 52.91 -22.36 -5.81
CA ILE A 441 53.67 -21.21 -6.32
C ILE A 441 55.11 -21.62 -6.67
N SER A 442 55.77 -22.42 -5.82
CA SER A 442 57.14 -22.89 -6.05
C SER A 442 57.28 -23.71 -7.34
N VAL A 443 56.31 -24.60 -7.60
CA VAL A 443 56.27 -25.41 -8.83
C VAL A 443 56.01 -24.52 -10.05
N ALA A 444 55.02 -23.63 -9.97
CA ALA A 444 54.68 -22.70 -11.06
C ALA A 444 55.85 -21.76 -11.41
N ASP A 445 56.51 -21.18 -10.40
CA ASP A 445 57.65 -20.29 -10.59
C ASP A 445 58.87 -21.03 -11.17
N SER A 446 59.14 -22.24 -10.69
CA SER A 446 60.21 -23.09 -11.23
C SER A 446 59.93 -23.48 -12.68
N PHE A 447 58.67 -23.81 -13.01
CA PHE A 447 58.28 -24.15 -14.37
C PHE A 447 58.43 -22.96 -15.31
N SER A 448 57.87 -21.80 -14.94
CA SER A 448 58.03 -20.54 -15.68
C SER A 448 59.51 -20.24 -15.93
N ALA A 449 60.35 -20.33 -14.90
CA ALA A 449 61.79 -20.15 -15.01
C ALA A 449 62.50 -21.11 -15.98
N MET A 450 62.01 -22.34 -16.15
CA MET A 450 62.59 -23.34 -17.05
C MET A 450 62.19 -23.15 -18.51
N VAL A 451 61.05 -22.50 -18.76
CA VAL A 451 60.50 -22.33 -20.12
C VAL A 451 60.74 -20.93 -20.71
N THR A 452 61.24 -19.99 -19.91
CA THR A 452 61.64 -18.65 -20.37
C THR A 452 63.14 -18.61 -20.70
N ASP A 453 63.50 -18.00 -21.83
CA ASP A 453 64.90 -17.75 -22.19
C ASP A 453 65.58 -16.87 -21.12
N ARG A 454 66.65 -17.41 -20.51
CA ARG A 454 67.50 -16.68 -19.57
C ARG A 454 68.82 -16.28 -20.27
N PRO A 455 69.28 -15.02 -20.15
CA PRO A 455 70.54 -14.56 -20.72
C PRO A 455 71.78 -15.23 -20.11
#